data_AF-A0A944TR67-F1
#
_entry.id   AF-A0A944TR67-F1
#
_cell.length_a   1.000
_cell.length_b   1.000
_cell.length_c   1.000
_cell.angle_alpha   90.00
_cell.angle_beta   90.00
_cell.angle_gamma   90.00
#
_symmetry.space_group_name_H-M   'P 1'
#
loop_
_entity.id
_entity.type
_entity.pdbx_description
1 polymer ?
#
loop_
_entity_poly.entity_id
_entity_poly.type
_entity_poly.pdbx_seq_one_letter_code
_entity_poly.pdbx_strand_id
1 'polypeptide(L)'
;YDWPKDMALALDESLPAILEQGQFPACLKAWVIKPTTVHGLSETFRLIDQANMLKYYAVISSTYESSYGLKLLKILANYQNQSTPTACGLDTLRYLK
;
A
#
# COMPACT_ATOMS: atom_id res chain seq x y z
N TYR A 1 -14.65 -15.29 2.78
CA TYR A 1 -14.75 -14.69 1.42
C TYR A 1 -14.48 -15.79 0.41
N ASP A 2 -15.32 -15.91 -0.62
CA ASP A 2 -15.02 -16.76 -1.78
C ASP A 2 -14.21 -15.92 -2.77
N TRP A 3 -12.89 -16.09 -2.75
CA TRP A 3 -11.96 -15.25 -3.51
C TRP A 3 -11.78 -15.79 -4.93
N PRO A 4 -11.78 -14.94 -5.97
CA PRO A 4 -11.49 -15.38 -7.33
C PRO A 4 -10.08 -15.99 -7.39
N LYS A 5 -9.96 -17.21 -7.91
CA LYS A 5 -8.70 -17.96 -7.91
C LYS A 5 -7.75 -17.55 -9.05
N ASP A 6 -8.31 -17.01 -10.13
CA ASP A 6 -7.59 -16.73 -11.38
C ASP A 6 -7.30 -15.25 -11.61
N MET A 7 -7.58 -14.40 -10.61
CA MET A 7 -7.36 -12.96 -10.69
C MET A 7 -6.46 -12.50 -9.55
N ALA A 8 -5.39 -11.80 -9.88
CA ALA A 8 -4.52 -11.18 -8.89
C ALA A 8 -5.29 -10.13 -8.08
N LEU A 9 -5.21 -10.23 -6.75
CA LEU A 9 -5.88 -9.30 -5.85
C LEU A 9 -4.89 -8.34 -5.18
N ALA A 10 -5.43 -7.20 -4.76
CA ALA A 10 -4.78 -6.25 -3.87
C ALA A 10 -5.68 -5.99 -2.66
N LEU A 11 -5.09 -5.83 -1.47
CA LEU A 11 -5.81 -5.35 -0.29
C LEU A 11 -5.61 -3.85 -0.17
N ASP A 12 -6.71 -3.10 -0.08
CA ASP A 12 -6.70 -1.66 0.16
C ASP A 12 -7.38 -1.34 1.50
N GLU A 13 -8.65 -0.96 1.52
CA GLU A 13 -9.36 -0.63 2.77
C GLU A 13 -9.41 -1.81 3.75
N SER A 14 -9.40 -3.03 3.22
CA SER A 14 -9.42 -4.26 4.01
C SER A 14 -8.06 -4.66 4.60
N LEU A 15 -6.96 -3.98 4.21
CA LEU A 15 -5.61 -4.37 4.61
C LEU A 15 -5.44 -4.49 6.14
N PRO A 16 -5.82 -3.51 6.98
CA PRO A 16 -5.63 -3.61 8.42
C PRO A 16 -6.35 -4.82 9.03
N ALA A 17 -7.63 -5.01 8.69
CA ALA A 17 -8.44 -6.10 9.21
C ALA A 17 -7.93 -7.48 8.80
N ILE A 18 -7.42 -7.63 7.57
CA ILE A 18 -6.88 -8.90 7.08
C ILE A 18 -5.50 -9.19 7.69
N LEU A 19 -4.67 -8.18 7.93
CA LEU A 19 -3.40 -8.34 8.64
C LEU A 19 -3.62 -8.86 10.07
N GLU A 20 -4.62 -8.35 10.77
CA GLU A 20 -5.00 -8.82 12.12
C GLU A 20 -5.46 -10.28 12.12
N GLN A 21 -6.19 -10.71 11.08
CA GLN A 21 -6.66 -12.09 10.93
C GLN A 21 -5.54 -13.07 10.54
N GLY A 22 -4.50 -12.58 9.85
CA GLY A 22 -3.36 -13.40 9.41
C GLY A 22 -3.67 -14.43 8.31
N GLN A 23 -4.83 -14.33 7.67
CA GLN A 23 -5.25 -15.23 6.58
C GLN A 23 -5.33 -14.46 5.27
N PHE A 24 -4.44 -14.78 4.33
CA PHE A 24 -4.39 -14.13 3.03
C PHE A 24 -4.97 -15.04 1.93
N PRO A 25 -5.73 -14.49 0.96
CA PRO A 25 -6.13 -15.26 -0.21
C PRO A 25 -4.92 -15.66 -1.05
N ALA A 26 -4.93 -16.87 -1.62
CA ALA A 26 -3.82 -17.40 -2.42
C ALA A 26 -3.47 -16.54 -3.65
N CYS A 27 -4.46 -15.82 -4.18
CA CYS A 27 -4.32 -14.91 -5.31
C CYS A 27 -3.88 -13.49 -4.92
N LEU A 28 -3.62 -13.22 -3.63
CA LEU A 28 -3.13 -11.92 -3.19
C LEU A 28 -1.74 -11.62 -3.77
N LYS A 29 -1.58 -10.43 -4.34
CA LYS A 29 -0.31 -9.97 -4.89
C LYS A 29 0.17 -8.63 -4.32
N ALA A 30 -0.73 -7.76 -3.87
CA ALA A 30 -0.35 -6.42 -3.47
C ALA A 30 -1.04 -5.93 -2.20
N TRP A 31 -0.33 -5.10 -1.45
CA TRP A 31 -0.87 -4.32 -0.33
C TRP A 31 -0.85 -2.85 -0.73
N VAL A 32 -2.03 -2.25 -0.83
CA VAL A 32 -2.19 -0.81 -1.03
C VAL A 32 -2.09 -0.14 0.34
N ILE A 33 -0.98 0.55 0.56
CA ILE A 33 -0.65 1.19 1.83
C ILE A 33 -0.95 2.68 1.68
N LYS A 34 -1.96 3.15 2.41
CA LYS A 34 -2.37 4.56 2.51
C LYS A 34 -1.88 5.11 3.86
N PRO A 35 -0.75 5.84 3.92
CA PRO A 35 -0.07 6.15 5.20
C PRO A 35 -0.92 6.90 6.24
N THR A 36 -1.87 7.69 5.75
CA THR A 36 -2.85 8.45 6.55
C THR A 36 -3.94 7.57 7.18
N THR A 37 -4.16 6.36 6.66
CA THR A 37 -5.14 5.39 7.20
C THR A 37 -4.49 4.27 7.99
N VAL A 38 -3.16 4.09 7.88
CA VAL A 38 -2.41 3.03 8.56
C VAL A 38 -1.51 3.59 9.67
N HIS A 39 -2.12 4.06 10.78
CA HIS A 39 -1.44 4.45 12.03
C HIS A 39 -0.13 5.30 11.90
N GLY A 40 0.06 6.02 10.79
CA GLY A 40 1.20 6.91 10.55
C GLY A 40 2.44 6.29 9.90
N LEU A 41 3.56 7.04 9.94
CA LEU A 41 4.76 6.75 9.16
C LEU A 41 5.53 5.51 9.60
N SER A 42 5.70 5.31 10.91
CA SER A 42 6.43 4.15 11.45
C SER A 42 5.78 2.84 11.01
N GLU A 43 4.45 2.79 11.12
CA GLU A 43 3.67 1.64 10.68
C GLU A 43 3.72 1.46 9.17
N THR A 44 3.71 2.56 8.41
CA THR A 44 3.89 2.51 6.96
C THR A 44 5.21 1.83 6.56
N PHE A 45 6.34 2.20 7.16
CA PHE A 45 7.62 1.54 6.90
C PHE A 45 7.57 0.05 7.24
N ARG A 46 7.03 -0.28 8.42
CA ARG A 46 6.86 -1.67 8.87
C ARG A 46 6.04 -2.50 7.87
N LEU A 47 4.97 -1.93 7.32
CA LEU A 47 4.12 -2.58 6.34
C LEU A 47 4.80 -2.77 4.98
N ILE A 48 5.58 -1.78 4.52
CA ILE A 48 6.40 -1.92 3.30
C ILE A 48 7.37 -3.08 3.46
N ASP A 49 8.11 -3.13 4.58
CA ASP A 49 9.09 -4.17 4.85
C ASP A 49 8.44 -5.55 4.97
N GLN A 50 7.31 -5.63 5.67
CA GLN A 50 6.55 -6.87 5.81
C GLN A 50 6.02 -7.37 4.46
N ALA A 51 5.47 -6.50 3.62
CA ALA A 51 5.02 -6.85 2.27
C ALA A 51 6.18 -7.40 1.43
N ASN A 52 7.32 -6.70 1.43
CA ASN A 52 8.52 -7.10 0.69
C ASN A 52 9.07 -8.45 1.16
N MET A 53 9.12 -8.68 2.48
CA MET A 53 9.55 -9.94 3.08
C MET A 53 8.64 -11.10 2.63
N LEU A 54 7.33 -10.86 2.60
CA LEU A 54 6.32 -11.84 2.17
C LEU A 54 6.13 -11.91 0.64
N LYS A 55 6.96 -11.20 -0.14
CA LYS A 55 6.91 -11.14 -1.61
C LYS A 55 5.60 -10.58 -2.18
N TYR A 56 4.91 -9.74 -1.42
CA TYR A 56 3.82 -8.91 -1.93
C TYR A 56 4.38 -7.59 -2.48
N TYR A 57 3.70 -7.02 -3.48
CA TYR A 57 3.94 -5.66 -3.92
C TYR A 57 3.40 -4.68 -2.87
N ALA A 58 4.26 -3.89 -2.25
CA ALA A 58 3.85 -2.72 -1.48
C ALA A 58 3.49 -1.59 -2.45
N VAL A 59 2.31 -0.98 -2.31
CA VAL A 59 1.85 0.14 -3.17
C VAL A 59 1.46 1.32 -2.29
N ILE A 60 2.33 2.31 -2.18
CA ILE A 60 2.05 3.58 -1.53
C ILE A 60 1.03 4.35 -2.36
N SER A 61 -0.08 4.69 -1.71
CA SER A 61 -1.23 5.32 -2.33
C SER A 61 -1.68 6.54 -1.54
N SER A 62 -2.16 7.54 -2.27
CA SER A 62 -2.66 8.79 -1.73
C SER A 62 -4.10 8.67 -1.26
N THR A 63 -4.43 9.40 -0.19
CA THR A 63 -5.81 9.67 0.24
C THR A 63 -6.18 11.13 0.06
N TYR A 64 -5.80 11.73 -1.07
CA TYR A 64 -6.03 13.15 -1.38
C TYR A 64 -5.29 14.11 -0.43
N GLU A 65 -4.06 13.77 -0.05
CA GLU A 65 -3.19 14.66 0.70
C GLU A 65 -2.83 15.91 -0.10
N SER A 66 -2.58 17.03 0.59
CA SER A 66 -2.07 18.25 -0.02
C SER A 66 -0.76 18.03 -0.78
N SER A 67 -0.36 19.02 -1.58
CA SER A 67 0.94 18.99 -2.30
C SER A 67 2.14 18.75 -1.38
N TYR A 68 2.07 19.17 -0.11
CA TYR A 68 3.09 18.86 0.90
C TYR A 68 3.05 17.39 1.32
N GLY A 69 1.86 16.84 1.59
CA GLY A 69 1.71 15.42 1.92
C GLY A 69 2.16 14.51 0.77
N LEU A 70 1.83 14.85 -0.48
CA LEU A 70 2.29 14.10 -1.65
C LEU A 70 3.82 14.07 -1.81
N LYS A 71 4.54 15.11 -1.38
CA LYS A 71 6.01 15.07 -1.35
C LYS A 71 6.53 14.01 -0.37
N LEU A 72 5.90 13.88 0.80
CA LEU A 72 6.23 12.82 1.77
C LEU A 72 5.88 11.44 1.21
N LEU A 73 4.72 11.30 0.59
CA LEU A 73 4.32 10.04 -0.06
C LEU A 73 5.28 9.64 -1.17
N LYS A 74 5.84 10.60 -1.92
CA LYS A 74 6.89 10.32 -2.91
C LYS A 74 8.16 9.73 -2.29
N ILE A 75 8.56 10.20 -1.10
CA ILE A 75 9.70 9.64 -0.37
C ILE A 75 9.41 8.19 0.05
N LEU A 76 8.20 7.91 0.55
CA LEU A 76 7.77 6.56 0.90
C LEU A 76 7.68 5.64 -0.32
N ALA A 77 7.16 6.15 -1.44
CA ALA A 77 7.14 5.41 -2.71
C ALA A 77 8.56 5.12 -3.23
N ASN A 78 9.52 6.03 -3.02
CA ASN A 78 10.93 5.76 -3.32
C ASN A 78 11.49 4.64 -2.40
N TYR A 79 11.14 4.64 -1.12
CA TYR A 79 11.53 3.59 -0.18
C TYR A 79 10.95 2.22 -0.57
N GLN A 80 9.65 2.15 -0.88
CA GLN A 80 8.98 0.96 -1.45
C GLN A 80 9.78 0.35 -2.62
N ASN A 81 10.31 1.20 -3.49
CA ASN A 81 11.01 0.78 -4.71
C ASN A 81 12.42 0.26 -4.48
N GLN A 82 12.96 0.33 -3.25
CA GLN A 82 14.29 -0.20 -2.93
C GLN A 82 14.33 -1.73 -2.95
N SER A 83 13.20 -2.40 -2.72
CA SER A 83 13.12 -3.88 -2.76
C SER A 83 12.60 -4.41 -4.09
N THR A 84 11.40 -3.98 -4.48
CA THR A 84 10.77 -4.41 -5.74
C THR A 84 10.22 -3.18 -6.47
N PRO A 85 10.67 -2.89 -7.70
CA PRO A 85 10.12 -1.81 -8.49
C PRO A 85 8.60 -1.96 -8.67
N THR A 86 7.85 -0.99 -8.18
CA THR A 86 6.40 -1.00 -8.06
C THR A 86 5.86 0.42 -8.29
N ALA A 87 4.84 0.55 -9.14
CA ALA A 87 4.15 1.82 -9.35
C ALA A 87 3.49 2.34 -8.06
N CYS A 88 3.31 3.65 -7.93
CA CYS A 88 2.66 4.29 -6.78
C CYS A 88 1.35 4.96 -7.19
N GLY A 89 0.40 5.05 -6.24
CA GLY A 89 -0.92 5.64 -6.43
C GLY A 89 -0.98 7.11 -6.02
N LEU A 90 -0.14 7.97 -6.63
CA LEU A 90 0.02 9.38 -6.20
C LEU A 90 -0.61 10.42 -7.16
N ASP A 91 -1.33 9.96 -8.19
CA ASP A 91 -1.93 10.82 -9.23
C ASP A 91 -3.24 11.48 -8.79
N THR A 92 -3.20 12.17 -7.65
CA THR A 92 -4.36 12.81 -7.00
C THR A 92 -4.28 14.34 -6.96
N LEU A 93 -3.08 14.94 -7.12
CA LEU A 93 -2.87 16.39 -6.98
C LEU A 93 -3.77 17.22 -7.90
N ARG A 94 -4.04 16.73 -9.11
CA ARG A 94 -4.91 17.41 -10.09
C ARG A 94 -6.34 17.65 -9.61
N TYR A 95 -6.78 16.94 -8.57
CA TYR A 95 -8.11 17.07 -7.99
C TYR A 95 -8.16 18.06 -6.81
N LEU A 96 -7.01 18.56 -6.37
CA LEU A 96 -6.89 19.53 -5.28
C LEU A 96 -6.69 20.92 -5.89
N LYS A 97 -7.55 21.86 -5.52
CA LYS A 97 -7.53 23.25 -6.02
C LYS A 97 -6.53 24.11 -5.26
#